data_AF-A0A257WET7-F1
#
_entry.id   AF-A0A257WET7-F1
#
_cell.length_a   1.000
_cell.length_b   1.000
_cell.length_c   1.000
_cell.angle_alpha   90.00
_cell.angle_beta   90.00
_cell.angle_gamma   90.00
#
_symmetry.space_group_name_H-M   'P 1'
#
loop_
_entity.id
_entity.type
_entity.pdbx_description
1 polymer ?
#
loop_
_entity_poly.entity_id
_entity_poly.type
_entity_poly.pdbx_seq_one_letter_code
_entity_poly.pdbx_strand_id
1 'polypeptide(L)' 'MAHKKGQGSVKNGRDSQSKRLGVKKFGGQSVIAGNIIIR' A
#
# COMPACT_ATOMS: atom_id res chain seq x y z
N MET A 1 -2.03 42.96 16.08
CA MET A 1 -1.74 42.15 14.88
C MET A 1 -0.24 41.94 14.81
N ALA A 2 0.26 40.85 15.38
CA ALA A 2 1.68 40.54 15.43
C ALA A 2 1.87 39.03 15.55
N HIS A 3 2.71 38.50 14.66
CA HIS A 3 3.27 37.15 14.59
C HIS A 3 2.36 36.03 14.07
N LYS A 4 2.45 35.90 12.74
CA LYS A 4 2.32 34.73 11.87
C LYS A 4 1.49 33.56 12.42
N LYS A 5 0.29 33.41 11.83
CA LYS A 5 -0.58 32.22 11.85
C LYS A 5 0.30 30.97 11.71
N GLY A 6 0.52 30.25 12.81
CA GLY A 6 1.31 29.03 12.83
C GLY A 6 0.58 27.93 12.07
N GLN A 7 0.68 27.94 10.75
CA GLN A 7 0.23 26.84 9.92
C GLN A 7 1.25 25.71 10.13
N GLY A 8 0.96 24.82 11.07
CA GLY A 8 1.73 23.60 11.25
C GLY A 8 1.63 22.78 9.97
N SER A 9 2.64 22.84 9.11
CA SER A 9 2.76 21.94 7.97
C SER A 9 2.85 20.52 8.51
N VAL A 10 1.91 19.67 8.12
CA VAL A 10 1.83 18.28 8.58
C VAL A 10 3.18 17.59 8.30
N LYS A 11 3.91 17.20 9.35
CA LYS A 11 5.26 16.62 9.24
C LYS A 11 5.27 15.11 8.94
N ASN A 12 4.12 14.48 8.75
CA ASN A 12 4.01 13.03 8.59
C ASN A 12 3.06 12.69 7.42
N GLY A 13 3.61 12.64 6.20
CA GLY A 13 2.91 12.22 4.98
C GLY A 13 3.70 11.20 4.16
N ARG A 14 4.63 10.47 4.80
CA ARG A 14 5.43 9.45 4.12
C ARG A 14 4.62 8.16 4.04
N ASP A 15 4.16 7.82 2.84
CA ASP A 15 3.63 6.50 2.55
C ASP A 15 4.60 5.73 1.65
N SER A 16 4.68 4.43 1.87
CA SER A 16 5.49 3.52 1.06
C SER A 16 4.64 2.93 -0.06
N GLN A 17 5.26 2.62 -1.19
CA GLN A 17 4.54 1.96 -2.28
C GLN A 17 4.02 0.58 -1.82
N SER A 18 2.74 0.33 -2.05
CA SER A 18 2.12 -0.96 -1.71
C SER A 18 2.76 -2.10 -2.51
N LYS A 19 3.09 -3.18 -1.80
CA LYS A 19 3.72 -4.38 -2.38
C LYS A 19 2.73 -5.33 -3.06
N ARG A 20 1.42 -5.00 -3.04
CA ARG A 20 0.33 -5.81 -3.61
C ARG A 20 0.36 -7.27 -3.13
N LEU A 21 0.55 -7.47 -1.83
CA LEU A 21 0.49 -8.79 -1.20
C LEU A 21 -0.92 -9.36 -1.25
N GLY A 22 -1.04 -10.68 -1.08
CA GLY A 22 -2.31 -11.38 -0.98
C GLY A 22 -2.50 -12.48 -2.03
N VAL A 23 -3.72 -13.01 -2.06
CA VAL A 23 -4.09 -14.16 -2.87
C VAL A 23 -4.10 -13.80 -4.36
N LYS A 24 -3.47 -14.66 -5.16
CA LYS A 24 -3.34 -14.54 -6.62
C LYS A 24 -4.18 -15.58 -7.36
N LYS A 25 -4.40 -16.73 -6.75
CA LYS A 25 -5.28 -17.79 -7.25
C LYS A 25 -6.16 -18.32 -6.12
N PHE A 26 -7.46 -18.32 -6.34
CA PHE A 26 -8.45 -18.84 -5.38
C PHE A 26 -8.87 -20.27 -5.74
N GLY A 27 -9.57 -20.94 -4.82
CA GLY A 27 -10.08 -22.29 -5.04
C GLY A 27 -10.95 -22.39 -6.29
N GLY A 28 -10.79 -23.47 -7.07
CA GLY A 28 -11.51 -23.69 -8.32
C GLY A 28 -10.91 -23.01 -9.55
N GLN A 29 -9.83 -22.24 -9.42
CA GLN A 29 -9.12 -21.67 -10.56
C GLN A 29 -8.08 -22.64 -11.11
N SER A 30 -7.96 -22.71 -12.44
CA SER A 30 -6.91 -23.49 -13.08
C SER A 30 -5.53 -22.86 -12.81
N VAL A 31 -4.56 -23.70 -12.45
CA VAL A 31 -3.16 -23.31 -12.22
C VAL A 31 -2.22 -24.21 -13.01
N ILE A 32 -1.14 -23.63 -13.52
CA ILE A 32 -0.03 -24.36 -14.13
C ILE A 32 1.14 -24.39 -13.14
N ALA A 33 2.09 -25.30 -13.36
CA ALA A 33 3.32 -25.35 -12.58
C ALA A 33 4.06 -24.01 -12.64
N GLY A 34 4.52 -23.51 -11.49
CA GLY A 34 5.20 -22.21 -11.36
C GLY A 34 4.29 -21.01 -11.06
N ASN A 35 2.96 -21.18 -11.03
CA ASN A 35 2.06 -20.11 -10.60
C ASN A 35 2.16 -19.85 -9.09
N ILE A 36 2.20 -18.57 -8.72
CA ILE A 36 2.11 -18.13 -7.32
C ILE A 36 0.62 -18.13 -6.91
N ILE A 37 0.29 -18.81 -5.82
CA ILE A 37 -1.08 -18.85 -5.27
C ILE A 37 -1.33 -17.69 -4.30
N ILE A 38 -0.34 -17.34 -3.47
CA ILE A 38 -0.36 -16.20 -2.55
C ILE A 38 1.02 -15.55 -2.57
N ARG A 39 1.06 -14.21 -2.54
CA ARG A 39 2.29 -13.42 -2.42
C ARG A 39 2.35 -12.70 -1.09
#